data_AF-A0A525PKE6-F1
#
_entry.id   AF-A0A525PKE6-F1
#
_cell.length_a   1.000
_cell.length_b   1.000
_cell.length_c   1.000
_cell.angle_alpha   90.00
_cell.angle_beta   90.00
_cell.angle_gamma   90.00
#
_symmetry.space_group_name_H-M   'P 1'
#
loop_
_entity.id
_entity.type
_entity.pdbx_description
1 polymer ?
#
loop_
_entity_poly.entity_id
_entity_poly.type
_entity_poly.pdbx_seq_one_letter_code
_entity_poly.pdbx_strand_id
1 'polypeptide(L)'
;MYLREMGSVELLSREGEIAIAKRIEAGRNTMIAGLCESPLTFQAITIWRDELLSEDILLRDVIDLETTFGNQMAEESEDEDESVVGATPVPATDGVAKPQAEKAQELDADGNPIANDDEDDDEDEQANMSLAAMEAALKDQVLETLETIANDYAQLSEMQDSRISATLSEDGSFSKKDEAKYQALRSEIVLLVNDLHLHNNRIDALIDQLYGINRRVMSLDGSMVKLADQARINRREFIDAYRGRELDPNWLSDMGEKSGRGWQMFIERSTDKVEELRADMAQVGQYVGLDIPEFRRIVQQVQKGEKEARQAKKEMVEANLRLVISIAKNTPTAACNSLILFKKVTSA
;
A
#
# COMPACT_ATOMS: atom_id res chain seq x y z
N MET A 1 -30.71 -16.00 13.49
CA MET A 1 -30.72 -14.74 12.71
C MET A 1 -29.55 -14.72 11.72
N TYR A 2 -28.29 -14.80 12.17
CA TYR A 2 -27.08 -14.90 11.32
C TYR A 2 -27.12 -15.94 10.20
N LEU A 3 -27.50 -17.19 10.48
CA LEU A 3 -27.55 -18.26 9.47
C LEU A 3 -28.54 -18.01 8.32
N ARG A 4 -29.54 -17.14 8.52
CA ARG A 4 -30.53 -16.80 7.48
C ARG A 4 -30.00 -15.71 6.54
N GLU A 5 -29.23 -14.76 7.07
CA GLU A 5 -28.54 -13.73 6.28
C GLU A 5 -27.33 -14.31 5.52
N MET A 6 -26.68 -15.34 6.06
CA MET A 6 -25.63 -16.10 5.37
C MET A 6 -26.18 -17.00 4.24
N GLY A 7 -27.46 -17.38 4.31
CA GLY A 7 -28.13 -18.18 3.30
C GLY A 7 -28.41 -17.41 1.99
N SER A 8 -28.45 -16.07 2.05
CA SER A 8 -28.72 -15.20 0.90
C SER A 8 -27.48 -14.81 0.08
N VAL A 9 -26.27 -15.09 0.57
CA VAL A 9 -25.03 -14.82 -0.18
C VAL A 9 -24.71 -16.04 -1.04
N GLU A 10 -24.61 -15.82 -2.36
CA GLU A 10 -24.23 -16.86 -3.32
C GLU A 10 -22.77 -17.26 -3.15
N LEU A 11 -22.45 -18.54 -3.42
CA LEU A 11 -21.08 -19.02 -3.42
C LEU A 11 -20.34 -18.37 -4.59
N LEU A 12 -19.10 -17.96 -4.34
CA LEU A 12 -18.26 -17.39 -5.39
C LEU A 12 -17.84 -18.49 -6.38
N SER A 13 -17.86 -18.18 -7.67
CA SER A 13 -17.16 -19.00 -8.68
C SER A 13 -15.67 -18.67 -8.68
N ARG A 14 -14.84 -19.54 -9.28
CA ARG A 14 -13.41 -19.28 -9.47
C ARG A 14 -13.16 -17.93 -10.18
N GLU A 15 -13.98 -17.62 -11.20
CA GLU A 15 -13.91 -16.32 -11.88
C GLU A 15 -14.29 -15.16 -10.98
N GLY A 16 -15.27 -15.36 -10.09
CA GLY A 16 -15.64 -14.40 -9.06
C GLY A 16 -14.49 -14.14 -8.07
N GLU A 17 -13.77 -15.18 -7.65
CA GLU A 17 -12.64 -15.06 -6.72
C GLU A 17 -11.51 -14.26 -7.35
N ILE A 18 -11.17 -14.58 -8.60
CA ILE A 18 -10.17 -13.83 -9.38
C ILE A 18 -10.60 -12.37 -9.56
N ALA A 19 -11.88 -12.12 -9.85
CA ALA A 19 -12.38 -10.76 -10.02
C ALA A 19 -12.30 -9.94 -8.73
N ILE A 20 -12.57 -10.55 -7.57
CA ILE A 20 -12.41 -9.88 -6.27
C ILE A 20 -10.92 -9.65 -5.96
N ALA A 21 -10.05 -10.63 -6.21
CA ALA A 21 -8.61 -10.48 -6.02
C ALA A 21 -8.05 -9.30 -6.84
N LYS A 22 -8.40 -9.21 -8.13
CA LYS A 22 -8.03 -8.09 -9.00
C LYS A 22 -8.53 -6.73 -8.49
N ARG A 23 -9.71 -6.69 -7.86
CA ARG A 23 -10.25 -5.45 -7.25
C ARG A 23 -9.48 -5.07 -5.99
N ILE A 24 -9.07 -6.04 -5.17
CA ILE A 24 -8.24 -5.81 -3.98
C ILE A 24 -6.88 -5.23 -4.42
N GLU A 25 -6.27 -5.84 -5.43
CA GLU A 25 -5.00 -5.41 -6.00
C GLU A 25 -5.09 -4.01 -6.63
N ALA A 26 -6.11 -3.75 -7.45
CA ALA A 26 -6.33 -2.42 -8.04
C ALA A 26 -6.52 -1.32 -6.98
N GLY A 27 -7.22 -1.64 -5.88
CA GLY A 27 -7.35 -0.74 -4.73
C GLY A 27 -6.02 -0.47 -4.04
N ARG A 28 -5.19 -1.51 -3.85
CA ARG A 28 -3.81 -1.40 -3.34
C ARG A 28 -2.95 -0.52 -4.24
N ASN A 29 -2.94 -0.75 -5.54
CA ASN A 29 -2.16 0.01 -6.51
C ASN A 29 -2.60 1.48 -6.53
N THR A 30 -3.89 1.76 -6.36
CA THR A 30 -4.40 3.13 -6.23
C THR A 30 -3.90 3.82 -4.95
N MET A 31 -3.82 3.09 -3.83
CA MET A 31 -3.24 3.61 -2.58
C MET A 31 -1.75 3.89 -2.75
N ILE A 32 -0.98 2.94 -3.27
CA ILE A 32 0.47 3.09 -3.50
C ILE A 32 0.74 4.26 -4.44
N ALA A 33 0.00 4.36 -5.54
CA ALA A 33 0.11 5.48 -6.47
C ALA A 33 -0.17 6.83 -5.78
N GLY A 34 -1.14 6.90 -4.86
CA GLY A 34 -1.39 8.11 -4.08
C GLY A 34 -0.27 8.41 -3.08
N LEU A 35 0.23 7.40 -2.36
CA LEU A 35 1.34 7.55 -1.41
C LEU A 35 2.62 8.02 -2.12
N CYS A 36 2.92 7.49 -3.30
CA CYS A 36 4.07 7.89 -4.11
C CYS A 36 3.96 9.31 -4.70
N GLU A 37 2.86 10.02 -4.50
CA GLU A 37 2.79 11.46 -4.79
C GLU A 37 3.24 12.32 -3.59
N SER A 38 3.41 11.71 -2.41
CA SER A 38 3.85 12.38 -1.20
C SER A 38 5.37 12.27 -1.04
N PRO A 39 6.11 13.41 -0.94
CA PRO A 39 7.54 13.41 -0.63
C PRO A 39 7.92 12.61 0.62
N LEU A 40 7.03 12.63 1.63
CA LEU A 40 7.21 11.91 2.89
C LEU A 40 7.30 10.39 2.70
N THR A 41 6.65 9.84 1.68
CA THR A 41 6.68 8.40 1.41
C THR A 41 8.08 7.97 0.96
N PHE A 42 8.73 8.76 0.11
CA PHE A 42 10.08 8.46 -0.34
C PHE A 42 11.15 8.70 0.72
N GLN A 43 10.94 9.69 1.58
CA GLN A 43 11.78 9.86 2.78
C GLN A 43 11.72 8.60 3.65
N ALA A 44 10.53 8.05 3.88
CA ALA A 44 10.37 6.81 4.64
C ALA A 44 11.03 5.61 3.95
N ILE A 45 10.88 5.46 2.63
CA ILE A 45 11.53 4.39 1.86
C ILE A 45 13.06 4.50 1.94
N THR A 46 13.60 5.72 1.85
CA THR A 46 15.04 5.96 1.98
C THR A 46 15.55 5.61 3.38
N ILE A 47 14.78 5.94 4.42
CA ILE A 47 15.08 5.54 5.80
C ILE A 47 15.09 4.02 5.94
N TRP A 48 14.08 3.32 5.40
CA TRP A 48 14.05 1.85 5.46
C TRP A 48 15.22 1.22 4.69
N ARG A 49 15.64 1.80 3.56
CA ARG A 49 16.85 1.36 2.85
C ARG A 49 18.08 1.49 3.74
N ASP A 50 18.26 2.63 4.38
CA ASP A 50 19.42 2.88 5.23
C ASP A 50 19.41 1.99 6.48
N GLU A 51 18.24 1.76 7.10
CA GLU A 51 18.04 0.81 8.21
C GLU A 51 18.30 -0.65 7.79
N LEU A 52 17.98 -1.01 6.55
CA LEU A 52 18.26 -2.34 6.00
C LEU A 52 19.76 -2.52 5.71
N LEU A 53 20.45 -1.47 5.26
CA LEU A 53 21.90 -1.44 5.05
C LEU A 53 22.69 -1.51 6.35
N SER A 54 22.21 -0.86 7.42
CA SER A 54 22.80 -0.94 8.77
C SER A 54 22.44 -2.23 9.53
N GLU A 55 21.58 -3.08 8.94
CA GLU A 55 21.03 -4.30 9.55
C GLU A 55 20.21 -4.04 10.84
N ASP A 56 19.62 -2.83 10.97
CA ASP A 56 18.72 -2.48 12.07
C ASP A 56 17.33 -3.12 11.91
N ILE A 57 16.92 -3.38 10.67
CA ILE A 57 15.66 -4.07 10.31
C ILE A 57 15.93 -5.21 9.33
N LEU A 58 15.01 -6.18 9.26
CA LEU A 58 15.09 -7.31 8.33
C LEU A 58 14.36 -7.01 7.03
N LEU A 59 14.74 -7.72 5.95
CA LEU A 59 14.11 -7.57 4.64
C LEU A 59 12.60 -7.89 4.70
N ARG A 60 12.20 -8.91 5.46
CA ARG A 60 10.78 -9.26 5.71
C ARG A 60 9.96 -8.15 6.35
N ASP A 61 10.60 -7.18 7.02
CA ASP A 61 9.90 -6.07 7.66
C ASP A 61 9.58 -4.95 6.65
N VAL A 62 10.28 -4.93 5.52
CA VAL A 62 10.15 -3.92 4.45
C VAL A 62 9.27 -4.43 3.31
N ILE A 63 9.47 -5.68 2.87
CA ILE A 63 8.79 -6.27 1.72
C ILE A 63 7.98 -7.53 2.08
N ASP A 64 7.01 -7.86 1.24
CA ASP A 64 6.30 -9.13 1.27
C ASP A 64 7.15 -10.20 0.57
N LEU A 65 7.91 -10.98 1.35
CA LEU A 65 8.86 -11.97 0.82
C LEU A 65 8.20 -13.05 -0.03
N GLU A 66 7.02 -13.53 0.38
CA GLU A 66 6.34 -14.61 -0.34
C GLU A 66 5.87 -14.14 -1.71
N THR A 67 5.30 -12.94 -1.78
CA THR A 67 4.84 -12.37 -3.04
C THR A 67 6.02 -12.03 -3.96
N THR A 68 7.08 -11.44 -3.40
CA THR A 68 8.27 -11.03 -4.17
C THR A 68 9.02 -12.25 -4.71
N PHE A 69 9.24 -13.26 -3.87
CA PHE A 69 9.92 -14.50 -4.27
C PHE A 69 9.08 -15.31 -5.26
N GLY A 70 7.76 -15.39 -5.04
CA GLY A 70 6.84 -16.10 -5.93
C GLY A 70 6.79 -15.51 -7.33
N ASN A 71 6.82 -14.18 -7.46
CA ASN A 71 6.89 -13.52 -8.77
C ASN A 71 8.22 -13.77 -9.48
N GLN A 72 9.35 -13.72 -8.75
CA GLN A 72 10.66 -13.99 -9.35
C GLN A 72 10.75 -15.43 -9.89
N MET A 73 10.26 -16.42 -9.13
CA MET A 73 10.23 -17.80 -9.60
C MET A 73 9.29 -18.00 -10.79
N ALA A 74 8.17 -17.26 -10.85
CA ALA A 74 7.26 -17.30 -11.99
C ALA A 74 7.92 -16.71 -13.24
N GLU A 75 8.61 -15.58 -13.12
CA GLU A 75 9.38 -14.97 -14.23
C GLU A 75 10.52 -15.89 -14.70
N GLU A 76 11.28 -16.49 -13.78
CA GLU A 76 12.33 -17.48 -14.12
C GLU A 76 11.77 -18.71 -14.84
N SER A 77 10.57 -19.16 -14.47
CA SER A 77 9.90 -20.28 -15.14
C SER A 77 9.33 -19.93 -16.53
N GLU A 78 8.99 -18.66 -16.78
CA GLU A 78 8.58 -18.16 -18.09
C GLU A 78 9.80 -17.96 -19.02
N ASP A 79 10.94 -17.52 -18.49
CA ASP A 79 12.20 -17.39 -19.23
C ASP A 79 12.84 -18.76 -19.59
N GLU A 80 12.57 -19.83 -18.82
CA GLU A 80 13.00 -21.19 -19.17
C GLU A 80 12.25 -21.78 -20.38
N ASP A 81 11.01 -21.33 -20.68
CA ASP A 81 10.23 -21.82 -21.83
C ASP A 81 10.61 -21.11 -23.17
N GLU A 82 11.29 -19.95 -23.13
CA GLU A 82 11.79 -19.28 -24.36
C GLU A 82 13.18 -19.76 -24.83
N SER A 83 13.89 -20.61 -24.07
CA SER A 83 15.26 -21.05 -24.43
C SER A 83 15.36 -22.38 -25.18
N VAL A 84 14.26 -23.09 -25.46
CA VAL A 84 14.31 -24.39 -26.18
C VAL A 84 13.88 -24.25 -27.64
N VAL A 85 14.67 -23.53 -28.45
CA VAL A 85 14.59 -23.63 -29.92
C VAL A 85 15.90 -24.17 -30.48
N GLY A 86 15.92 -25.49 -30.72
CA GLY A 86 16.77 -26.08 -31.75
C GLY A 86 17.41 -27.43 -31.40
N ALA A 87 16.70 -28.54 -31.67
CA ALA A 87 17.04 -29.44 -32.78
C ALA A 87 16.42 -30.86 -32.64
N THR A 88 15.38 -31.09 -33.46
CA THR A 88 15.02 -32.32 -34.19
C THR A 88 14.62 -33.63 -33.47
N PRO A 89 13.66 -34.41 -34.04
CA PRO A 89 12.92 -35.44 -33.32
C PRO A 89 13.21 -36.91 -33.74
N VAL A 90 12.73 -37.84 -32.89
CA VAL A 90 12.40 -39.29 -33.10
C VAL A 90 13.58 -40.28 -32.91
N PRO A 91 13.42 -41.55 -32.40
CA PRO A 91 12.21 -42.32 -32.02
C PRO A 91 12.14 -42.87 -30.59
N ALA A 92 10.93 -43.31 -30.23
CA ALA A 92 10.61 -44.21 -29.13
C ALA A 92 11.38 -45.55 -29.20
N THR A 93 11.90 -46.00 -28.06
CA THR A 93 12.22 -47.41 -27.79
C THR A 93 11.96 -47.76 -26.33
N ASP A 94 11.26 -48.88 -26.16
CA ASP A 94 10.95 -49.57 -24.92
C ASP A 94 12.12 -49.79 -23.96
N GLY A 95 11.80 -49.70 -22.67
CA GLY A 95 12.17 -50.69 -21.66
C GLY A 95 13.64 -50.83 -21.28
N VAL A 96 14.04 -50.16 -20.19
CA VAL A 96 15.01 -50.73 -19.24
C VAL A 96 14.65 -50.31 -17.81
N ALA A 97 14.18 -51.28 -17.03
CA ALA A 97 14.01 -51.20 -15.59
C ALA A 97 15.38 -51.06 -14.88
N LYS A 98 15.42 -50.26 -13.82
CA LYS A 98 16.51 -50.19 -12.83
C LYS A 98 15.90 -50.11 -11.41
N PRO A 99 16.64 -50.56 -10.39
CA PRO A 99 16.15 -51.59 -9.45
C PRO A 99 15.46 -51.00 -8.22
N GLN A 100 14.36 -51.63 -7.80
CA GLN A 100 13.80 -51.47 -6.45
C GLN A 100 14.81 -52.02 -5.44
N ALA A 101 15.25 -51.15 -4.52
CA ALA A 101 15.87 -51.59 -3.28
C ALA A 101 14.80 -52.28 -2.42
N GLU A 102 15.01 -53.55 -2.10
CA GLU A 102 14.18 -54.31 -1.16
C GLU A 102 14.31 -53.69 0.23
N LYS A 103 13.26 -53.00 0.71
CA LYS A 103 13.11 -52.67 2.14
C LYS A 103 12.87 -53.97 2.89
N ALA A 104 13.77 -54.34 3.79
CA ALA A 104 13.59 -55.47 4.69
C ALA A 104 12.46 -55.17 5.69
N GLN A 105 11.52 -56.11 5.81
CA GLN A 105 10.36 -56.01 6.68
C GLN A 105 10.80 -56.19 8.14
N GLU A 106 10.66 -55.15 8.96
CA GLU A 106 11.03 -55.22 10.37
C GLU A 106 10.02 -56.10 11.15
N LEU A 107 10.56 -57.07 11.88
CA LEU A 107 9.82 -57.99 12.73
C LEU A 107 9.99 -57.59 14.19
N ASP A 108 8.95 -57.75 15.01
CA ASP A 108 9.05 -57.55 16.45
C ASP A 108 9.88 -58.66 17.15
N ALA A 109 10.10 -58.50 18.45
CA ALA A 109 10.86 -59.47 19.25
C ALA A 109 10.25 -60.88 19.29
N ASP A 110 9.00 -61.05 18.87
CA ASP A 110 8.28 -62.32 18.80
C ASP A 110 8.13 -62.84 17.35
N GLY A 111 8.71 -62.15 16.36
CA GLY A 111 8.78 -62.57 14.96
C GLY A 111 7.54 -62.27 14.13
N ASN A 112 6.66 -61.37 14.59
CA ASN A 112 5.51 -60.91 13.80
C ASN A 112 5.88 -59.68 12.96
N PRO A 113 5.29 -59.52 11.75
CA PRO A 113 5.49 -58.32 10.94
C PRO A 113 4.93 -57.08 11.65
N ILE A 114 5.77 -56.07 11.86
CA ILE A 114 5.31 -54.77 12.33
C ILE A 114 4.63 -54.10 11.14
N ALA A 115 3.33 -53.82 11.27
CA ALA A 115 2.62 -52.98 10.31
C ALA A 115 3.13 -51.55 10.47
N ASN A 116 3.96 -51.09 9.53
CA ASN A 116 4.22 -49.66 9.37
C ASN A 116 2.93 -49.00 8.89
N ASP A 117 2.17 -48.43 9.81
CA ASP A 117 0.98 -47.61 9.51
C ASP A 117 1.35 -46.11 9.44
N ASP A 118 2.65 -45.81 9.28
CA ASP A 118 3.23 -44.46 9.12
C ASP A 118 3.91 -44.32 7.73
N GLU A 119 3.24 -44.73 6.65
CA GLU A 119 3.66 -44.40 5.27
C GLU A 119 2.57 -43.55 4.59
N ASP A 120 2.18 -42.41 5.19
CA ASP A 120 1.33 -41.38 4.56
C ASP A 120 1.49 -39.99 5.28
N ASP A 121 2.70 -39.55 5.62
CA ASP A 121 2.90 -38.17 6.13
C ASP A 121 4.21 -37.47 5.65
N ASP A 122 4.87 -37.98 4.60
CA ASP A 122 6.09 -37.38 4.01
C ASP A 122 5.91 -36.92 2.54
N GLU A 123 4.67 -36.71 2.06
CA GLU A 123 4.41 -36.17 0.70
C GLU A 123 4.04 -34.67 0.67
N ASP A 124 4.08 -33.96 1.81
CA ASP A 124 3.82 -32.51 1.89
C ASP A 124 5.06 -31.67 2.24
N GLU A 125 6.29 -32.22 2.14
CA GLU A 125 7.54 -31.45 2.25
C GLU A 125 7.94 -30.80 0.91
N GLN A 126 6.93 -30.30 0.18
CA GLN A 126 7.10 -29.60 -1.09
C GLN A 126 7.75 -28.23 -0.85
N ALA A 127 9.09 -28.20 -0.83
CA ALA A 127 9.97 -27.08 -1.17
C ALA A 127 9.60 -25.66 -0.68
N ASN A 128 9.03 -25.51 0.53
CA ASN A 128 8.94 -24.18 1.13
C ASN A 128 10.31 -23.76 1.65
N MET A 129 11.08 -23.10 0.78
CA MET A 129 12.37 -22.52 1.11
C MET A 129 12.25 -21.65 2.38
N SER A 130 13.19 -21.78 3.32
CA SER A 130 13.09 -21.04 4.59
C SER A 130 13.07 -19.52 4.36
N LEU A 131 12.35 -18.76 5.19
CA LEU A 131 12.29 -17.30 5.09
C LEU A 131 13.69 -16.65 5.04
N ALA A 132 14.65 -17.17 5.79
CA ALA A 132 16.02 -16.66 5.79
C ALA A 132 16.74 -16.90 4.45
N ALA A 133 16.43 -18.00 3.76
CA ALA A 133 16.97 -18.29 2.44
C ALA A 133 16.31 -17.42 1.36
N MET A 134 15.00 -17.13 1.48
CA MET A 134 14.31 -16.18 0.60
C MET A 134 14.87 -14.76 0.78
N GLU A 135 15.12 -14.36 2.03
CA GLU A 135 15.75 -13.07 2.33
C GLU A 135 17.13 -12.97 1.69
N ALA A 136 17.97 -13.99 1.83
CA ALA A 136 19.31 -13.98 1.27
C ALA A 136 19.30 -13.92 -0.28
N ALA A 137 18.35 -14.58 -0.93
CA ALA A 137 18.20 -14.54 -2.39
C ALA A 137 17.75 -13.17 -2.90
N LEU A 138 16.83 -12.52 -2.18
CA LEU A 138 16.22 -11.25 -2.61
C LEU A 138 16.98 -10.00 -2.15
N LYS A 139 17.84 -10.10 -1.12
CA LYS A 139 18.45 -8.92 -0.47
C LYS A 139 19.17 -7.99 -1.44
N ASP A 140 20.03 -8.54 -2.30
CA ASP A 140 20.85 -7.72 -3.19
C ASP A 140 19.99 -7.00 -4.24
N GLN A 141 19.06 -7.71 -4.88
CA GLN A 141 18.13 -7.14 -5.87
C GLN A 141 17.22 -6.07 -5.26
N VAL A 142 16.70 -6.32 -4.06
CA VAL A 142 15.83 -5.35 -3.36
C VAL A 142 16.62 -4.10 -2.98
N LEU A 143 17.86 -4.25 -2.50
CA LEU A 143 18.72 -3.12 -2.18
C LEU A 143 19.05 -2.28 -3.42
N GLU A 144 19.35 -2.90 -4.57
CA GLU A 144 19.58 -2.20 -5.84
C GLU A 144 18.32 -1.44 -6.31
N THR A 145 17.15 -2.06 -6.16
CA THR A 145 15.86 -1.43 -6.47
C THR A 145 15.60 -0.23 -5.56
N LEU A 146 15.83 -0.37 -4.25
CA LEU A 146 15.70 0.73 -3.28
C LEU A 146 16.72 1.86 -3.54
N GLU A 147 17.93 1.53 -3.99
CA GLU A 147 18.93 2.52 -4.39
C GLU A 147 18.48 3.30 -5.63
N THR A 148 17.94 2.62 -6.62
CA THR A 148 17.36 3.25 -7.83
C THR A 148 16.23 4.20 -7.46
N ILE A 149 15.28 3.75 -6.63
CA ILE A 149 14.17 4.59 -6.13
C ILE A 149 14.70 5.82 -5.39
N ALA A 150 15.72 5.68 -4.55
CA ALA A 150 16.29 6.80 -3.81
C ALA A 150 16.96 7.84 -4.73
N ASN A 151 17.68 7.38 -5.76
CA ASN A 151 18.33 8.24 -6.75
C ASN A 151 17.31 8.99 -7.62
N ASP A 152 16.27 8.30 -8.08
CA ASP A 152 15.20 8.89 -8.89
C ASP A 152 14.39 9.89 -8.06
N TYR A 153 14.14 9.60 -6.79
CA TYR A 153 13.48 10.53 -5.89
C TYR A 153 14.32 11.79 -5.63
N ALA A 154 15.64 11.67 -5.47
CA ALA A 154 16.51 12.85 -5.31
C ALA A 154 16.37 13.79 -6.52
N GLN A 155 16.36 13.25 -7.74
CA GLN A 155 16.10 14.03 -8.95
C GLN A 155 14.69 14.63 -8.97
N LEU A 156 13.68 13.87 -8.58
CA LEU A 156 12.29 14.32 -8.52
C LEU A 156 12.10 15.46 -7.51
N SER A 157 12.77 15.39 -6.36
CA SER A 157 12.76 16.43 -5.32
C SER A 157 13.39 17.73 -5.83
N GLU A 158 14.53 17.69 -6.51
CA GLU A 158 15.16 18.88 -7.12
C GLU A 158 14.25 19.53 -8.18
N MET A 159 13.56 18.71 -8.98
CA MET A 159 12.59 19.19 -9.95
C MET A 159 11.36 19.82 -9.27
N GLN A 160 10.93 19.28 -8.13
CA GLN A 160 9.81 19.80 -7.35
C GLN A 160 10.13 21.16 -6.70
N ASP A 161 11.33 21.33 -6.15
CA ASP A 161 11.80 22.62 -5.63
C ASP A 161 11.88 23.68 -6.74
N SER A 162 12.36 23.28 -7.92
CA SER A 162 12.39 24.12 -9.12
C SER A 162 10.97 24.51 -9.59
N ARG A 163 10.01 23.60 -9.49
CA ARG A 163 8.60 23.83 -9.84
C ARG A 163 7.90 24.78 -8.86
N ILE A 164 8.13 24.59 -7.56
CA ILE A 164 7.57 25.46 -6.50
C ILE A 164 8.15 26.87 -6.63
N SER A 165 9.47 27.00 -6.79
CA SER A 165 10.12 28.30 -6.97
C SER A 165 9.67 29.01 -8.25
N ALA A 166 9.48 28.31 -9.37
CA ALA A 166 8.92 28.89 -10.60
C ALA A 166 7.50 29.46 -10.41
N THR A 167 6.69 28.83 -9.55
CA THR A 167 5.34 29.28 -9.22
C THR A 167 5.34 30.51 -8.32
N LEU A 168 6.34 30.62 -7.43
CA LEU A 168 6.51 31.74 -6.50
C LEU A 168 7.20 32.97 -7.13
N SER A 169 8.04 32.76 -8.13
CA SER A 169 8.90 33.83 -8.70
C SER A 169 8.31 34.52 -9.92
N GLU A 170 7.14 34.10 -10.43
CA GLU A 170 6.53 34.55 -11.70
C GLU A 170 7.41 34.42 -12.97
N ASP A 171 8.64 33.92 -12.84
CA ASP A 171 9.64 33.86 -13.91
C ASP A 171 9.39 32.75 -14.95
N GLY A 172 8.32 31.96 -14.81
CA GLY A 172 7.90 30.96 -15.81
C GLY A 172 8.96 29.89 -16.11
N SER A 173 9.87 29.62 -15.16
CA SER A 173 11.08 28.82 -15.37
C SER A 173 10.88 27.31 -15.43
N PHE A 174 9.66 26.80 -15.18
CA PHE A 174 9.34 25.37 -15.31
C PHE A 174 8.59 25.12 -16.62
N SER A 175 9.29 24.54 -17.61
CA SER A 175 8.72 24.37 -18.95
C SER A 175 7.73 23.19 -19.00
N LYS A 176 6.87 23.16 -20.03
CA LYS A 176 6.02 21.98 -20.30
C LYS A 176 6.82 20.69 -20.49
N LYS A 177 8.08 20.80 -20.92
CA LYS A 177 8.99 19.66 -21.08
C LYS A 177 9.47 19.16 -19.71
N ASP A 178 9.74 20.07 -18.77
CA ASP A 178 10.14 19.71 -17.41
C ASP A 178 8.98 19.07 -16.64
N GLU A 179 7.75 19.55 -16.85
CA GLU A 179 6.54 18.90 -16.32
C GLU A 179 6.36 17.50 -16.90
N ALA A 180 6.55 17.31 -18.22
CA ALA A 180 6.48 15.98 -18.81
C ALA A 180 7.55 15.03 -18.26
N LYS A 181 8.78 15.52 -18.05
CA LYS A 181 9.87 14.74 -17.44
C LYS A 181 9.57 14.39 -15.99
N TYR A 182 9.03 15.33 -15.21
CA TYR A 182 8.60 15.12 -13.83
C TYR A 182 7.54 14.00 -13.75
N GLN A 183 6.51 14.07 -14.60
CA GLN A 183 5.46 13.05 -14.62
C GLN A 183 6.00 11.68 -15.07
N ALA A 184 6.92 11.63 -16.04
CA ALA A 184 7.52 10.38 -16.50
C ALA A 184 8.35 9.70 -15.39
N LEU A 185 9.26 10.45 -14.75
CA LEU A 185 10.07 9.95 -13.63
C LEU A 185 9.19 9.50 -12.46
N ARG A 186 8.13 10.27 -12.16
CA ARG A 186 7.14 9.89 -11.14
C ARG A 186 6.47 8.56 -11.46
N SER A 187 6.04 8.36 -12.70
CA SER A 187 5.41 7.12 -13.14
C SER A 187 6.37 5.93 -13.04
N GLU A 188 7.63 6.12 -13.39
CA GLU A 188 8.68 5.09 -13.28
C GLU A 188 8.91 4.68 -11.82
N ILE A 189 9.06 5.65 -10.91
CA ILE A 189 9.20 5.38 -9.48
C ILE A 189 7.97 4.63 -8.92
N VAL A 190 6.75 5.00 -9.33
CA VAL A 190 5.53 4.30 -8.90
C VAL A 190 5.54 2.83 -9.34
N LEU A 191 6.07 2.53 -10.53
CA LEU A 191 6.20 1.14 -10.99
C LEU A 191 7.21 0.38 -10.10
N LEU A 192 8.40 0.94 -9.90
CA LEU A 192 9.43 0.34 -9.04
C LEU A 192 8.93 0.07 -7.61
N VAL A 193 8.17 1.00 -7.02
CA VAL A 193 7.60 0.83 -5.66
C VAL A 193 6.51 -0.25 -5.63
N ASN A 194 5.73 -0.41 -6.70
CA ASN A 194 4.75 -1.50 -6.78
C ASN A 194 5.46 -2.86 -6.92
N ASP A 195 6.50 -2.94 -7.74
CA ASP A 195 7.27 -4.16 -8.00
C ASP A 195 8.07 -4.61 -6.77
N LEU A 196 8.42 -3.68 -5.87
CA LEU A 196 9.05 -3.99 -4.59
C LEU A 196 8.13 -4.76 -3.61
N HIS A 197 6.81 -4.75 -3.85
CA HIS A 197 5.82 -5.40 -2.99
C HIS A 197 5.99 -5.06 -1.50
N LEU A 198 5.97 -3.75 -1.18
CA LEU A 198 6.08 -3.29 0.21
C LEU A 198 5.13 -4.05 1.16
N HIS A 199 5.67 -4.40 2.32
CA HIS A 199 4.95 -5.12 3.36
C HIS A 199 3.74 -4.28 3.84
N ASN A 200 2.58 -4.92 4.06
CA ASN A 200 1.34 -4.23 4.43
C ASN A 200 1.50 -3.29 5.64
N ASN A 201 2.17 -3.75 6.70
CA ASN A 201 2.49 -2.90 7.88
C ASN A 201 3.23 -1.60 7.53
N ARG A 202 4.06 -1.58 6.49
CA ARG A 202 4.77 -0.37 6.04
C ARG A 202 3.83 0.56 5.30
N ILE A 203 2.99 0.01 4.42
CA ILE A 203 1.92 0.76 3.74
C ILE A 203 0.96 1.39 4.76
N ASP A 204 0.52 0.63 5.76
CA ASP A 204 -0.37 1.11 6.81
C ASP A 204 0.27 2.24 7.63
N ALA A 205 1.56 2.13 7.97
CA ALA A 205 2.28 3.18 8.67
C ALA A 205 2.34 4.49 7.86
N LEU A 206 2.53 4.41 6.54
CA LEU A 206 2.51 5.57 5.64
C LEU A 206 1.10 6.19 5.56
N ILE A 207 0.07 5.36 5.48
CA ILE A 207 -1.34 5.82 5.49
C ILE A 207 -1.66 6.53 6.80
N ASP A 208 -1.24 5.97 7.94
CA ASP A 208 -1.45 6.56 9.26
C ASP A 208 -0.74 7.91 9.40
N GLN A 209 0.50 8.02 8.91
CA GLN A 209 1.22 9.29 8.85
C GLN A 209 0.46 10.32 8.00
N LEU A 210 0.02 9.93 6.80
CA LEU A 210 -0.75 10.79 5.90
C LEU A 210 -2.05 11.28 6.57
N TYR A 211 -2.80 10.39 7.21
CA TYR A 211 -4.05 10.74 7.91
C TYR A 211 -3.80 11.55 9.19
N GLY A 212 -2.68 11.34 9.88
CA GLY A 212 -2.22 12.19 10.98
C GLY A 212 -2.09 13.64 10.55
N ILE A 213 -1.42 13.88 9.43
CA ILE A 213 -1.23 15.21 8.85
C ILE A 213 -2.58 15.79 8.38
N ASN A 214 -3.42 14.99 7.72
CA ASN A 214 -4.73 15.45 7.28
C ASN A 214 -5.63 15.88 8.45
N ARG A 215 -5.57 15.18 9.59
CA ARG A 215 -6.27 15.62 10.81
C ARG A 215 -5.78 16.99 11.30
N ARG A 216 -4.47 17.27 11.21
CA ARG A 216 -3.92 18.59 11.54
C ARG A 216 -4.46 19.68 10.60
N VAL A 217 -4.44 19.44 9.28
CA VAL A 217 -5.02 20.36 8.27
C VAL A 217 -6.51 20.63 8.57
N MET A 218 -7.30 19.59 8.82
CA MET A 218 -8.72 19.74 9.13
C MET A 218 -8.98 20.51 10.43
N SER A 219 -8.11 20.37 11.42
CA SER A 219 -8.19 21.09 12.69
C SER A 219 -7.93 22.59 12.52
N LEU A 220 -6.93 22.94 11.70
CA LEU A 220 -6.62 24.33 11.34
C LEU A 220 -7.75 24.95 10.51
N ASP A 221 -8.22 24.26 9.46
CA ASP A 221 -9.37 24.69 8.64
C ASP A 221 -10.62 24.89 9.51
N GLY A 222 -10.88 23.95 10.42
CA GLY A 222 -12.00 24.04 11.35
C GLY A 222 -11.90 25.25 12.29
N SER A 223 -10.69 25.61 12.70
CA SER A 223 -10.44 26.78 13.56
C SER A 223 -10.63 28.09 12.80
N MET A 224 -10.18 28.16 11.54
CA MET A 224 -10.46 29.28 10.64
C MET A 224 -11.95 29.49 10.40
N VAL A 225 -12.71 28.41 10.13
CA VAL A 225 -14.17 28.48 9.95
C VAL A 225 -14.88 28.95 11.23
N LYS A 226 -14.41 28.54 12.41
CA LYS A 226 -14.97 29.01 13.69
C LYS A 226 -14.79 30.52 13.88
N LEU A 227 -13.63 31.07 13.51
CA LEU A 227 -13.39 32.52 13.56
C LEU A 227 -14.31 33.27 12.58
N ALA A 228 -14.52 32.72 11.39
CA ALA A 228 -15.44 33.29 10.40
C ALA A 228 -16.89 33.31 10.89
N ASP A 229 -17.34 32.23 11.54
CA ASP A 229 -18.69 32.12 12.11
C ASP A 229 -18.93 33.10 13.28
N GLN A 230 -17.91 33.32 14.12
CA GLN A 230 -17.94 34.35 15.17
C GLN A 230 -18.11 35.77 14.59
N ALA A 231 -17.55 36.01 13.41
CA ALA A 231 -17.72 37.24 12.65
C ALA A 231 -19.00 37.27 11.80
N ARG A 232 -19.86 36.24 11.89
CA ARG A 232 -21.12 36.11 11.13
C ARG A 232 -20.93 36.01 9.61
N ILE A 233 -19.80 35.48 9.16
CA ILE A 233 -19.57 35.18 7.74
C ILE A 233 -20.20 33.82 7.41
N ASN A 234 -20.87 33.71 6.27
CA ASN A 234 -21.44 32.45 5.83
C ASN A 234 -20.33 31.43 5.56
N ARG A 235 -20.47 30.19 6.06
CA ARG A 235 -19.46 29.13 5.89
C ARG A 235 -19.07 28.87 4.43
N ARG A 236 -20.05 28.84 3.51
CA ARG A 236 -19.78 28.60 2.09
C ARG A 236 -18.97 29.74 1.49
N GLU A 237 -19.39 30.97 1.78
CA GLU A 237 -18.68 32.18 1.34
C GLU A 237 -17.23 32.21 1.86
N PHE A 238 -17.03 31.85 3.12
CA PHE A 238 -15.68 31.78 3.70
C PHE A 238 -14.83 30.71 3.04
N ILE A 239 -15.37 29.50 2.85
CA ILE A 239 -14.66 28.39 2.20
C ILE A 239 -14.26 28.77 0.77
N ASP A 240 -15.16 29.39 0.01
CA ASP A 240 -14.90 29.81 -1.37
C ASP A 240 -13.80 30.89 -1.44
N ALA A 241 -13.66 31.71 -0.40
CA ALA A 241 -12.62 32.73 -0.32
C ALA A 241 -11.26 32.19 0.19
N TYR A 242 -11.27 31.14 1.01
CA TYR A 242 -10.08 30.61 1.69
C TYR A 242 -9.44 29.40 0.99
N ARG A 243 -10.25 28.48 0.44
CA ARG A 243 -9.71 27.27 -0.21
C ARG A 243 -8.98 27.59 -1.49
N GLY A 244 -7.81 26.98 -1.68
CA GLY A 244 -6.90 27.26 -2.79
C GLY A 244 -5.98 28.46 -2.54
N ARG A 245 -6.17 29.20 -1.44
CA ARG A 245 -5.36 30.36 -1.03
C ARG A 245 -4.85 30.22 0.41
N GLU A 246 -4.73 28.98 0.89
CA GLU A 246 -4.33 28.70 2.28
C GLU A 246 -2.90 29.15 2.59
N LEU A 247 -2.01 29.13 1.60
CA LEU A 247 -0.60 29.51 1.72
C LEU A 247 -0.29 30.89 1.13
N ASP A 248 -1.30 31.59 0.60
CA ASP A 248 -1.14 32.89 -0.04
C ASP A 248 -0.78 34.01 0.98
N PRO A 249 0.39 34.65 0.92
CA PRO A 249 0.78 35.67 1.89
C PRO A 249 -0.12 36.92 1.85
N ASN A 250 -0.76 37.20 0.71
CA ASN A 250 -1.57 38.41 0.52
C ASN A 250 -3.04 38.21 0.91
N TRP A 251 -3.45 36.99 1.25
CA TRP A 251 -4.86 36.65 1.51
C TRP A 251 -5.52 37.53 2.57
N LEU A 252 -4.81 37.85 3.66
CA LEU A 252 -5.34 38.72 4.72
C LEU A 252 -5.58 40.15 4.24
N SER A 253 -4.66 40.69 3.45
CA SER A 253 -4.80 42.03 2.86
C SER A 253 -6.02 42.09 1.94
N ASP A 254 -6.14 41.11 1.03
CA ASP A 254 -7.25 41.03 0.09
C ASP A 254 -8.61 40.88 0.78
N MET A 255 -8.67 40.07 1.85
CA MET A 255 -9.90 39.92 2.64
C MET A 255 -10.24 41.18 3.44
N GLY A 256 -9.25 42.03 3.75
CA GLY A 256 -9.45 43.35 4.36
C GLY A 256 -10.11 44.37 3.44
N GLU A 257 -9.92 44.26 2.13
CA GLU A 257 -10.58 45.13 1.14
C GLU A 257 -12.03 44.74 0.86
N LYS A 258 -12.41 43.50 1.22
CA LYS A 258 -13.72 42.95 0.89
C LYS A 258 -14.83 43.70 1.65
N SER A 259 -15.83 44.16 0.91
CA SER A 259 -16.99 44.82 1.49
C SER A 259 -17.84 43.84 2.30
N GLY A 260 -18.14 44.17 3.55
CA GLY A 260 -19.08 43.41 4.38
C GLY A 260 -18.76 43.53 5.86
N ARG A 261 -19.78 43.77 6.68
CA ARG A 261 -19.61 43.92 8.13
C ARG A 261 -18.97 42.70 8.79
N GLY A 262 -19.22 41.50 8.27
CA GLY A 262 -18.60 40.27 8.77
C GLY A 262 -17.10 40.20 8.48
N TRP A 263 -16.68 40.53 7.26
CA TRP A 263 -15.26 40.56 6.87
C TRP A 263 -14.48 41.65 7.63
N GLN A 264 -15.07 42.84 7.79
CA GLN A 264 -14.49 43.89 8.65
C GLN A 264 -14.31 43.42 10.09
N MET A 265 -15.34 42.84 10.69
CA MET A 265 -15.27 42.31 12.06
C MET A 265 -14.25 41.17 12.19
N PHE A 266 -14.13 40.32 11.16
CA PHE A 266 -13.17 39.22 11.13
C PHE A 266 -11.73 39.74 11.16
N ILE A 267 -11.41 40.73 10.33
CA ILE A 267 -10.08 41.33 10.29
C ILE A 267 -9.81 42.12 11.58
N GLU A 268 -10.74 42.94 12.05
CA GLU A 268 -10.54 43.74 13.28
C GLU A 268 -10.32 42.89 14.54
N ARG A 269 -10.96 41.72 14.65
CA ARG A 269 -10.99 40.94 15.90
C ARG A 269 -10.14 39.67 15.88
N SER A 270 -9.83 39.15 14.70
CA SER A 270 -9.24 37.82 14.56
C SER A 270 -7.92 37.80 13.81
N THR A 271 -7.37 38.94 13.36
CA THR A 271 -6.12 39.00 12.57
C THR A 271 -4.98 38.20 13.22
N ASP A 272 -4.62 38.50 14.46
CA ASP A 272 -3.51 37.81 15.15
C ASP A 272 -3.69 36.29 15.17
N LYS A 273 -4.93 35.81 15.42
CA LYS A 273 -5.22 34.38 15.46
C LYS A 273 -5.23 33.75 14.06
N VAL A 274 -5.66 34.49 13.05
CA VAL A 274 -5.64 34.04 11.66
C VAL A 274 -4.20 33.92 11.17
N GLU A 275 -3.34 34.88 11.49
CA GLU A 275 -1.91 34.82 11.18
C GLU A 275 -1.25 33.59 11.82
N GLU A 276 -1.53 33.31 13.09
CA GLU A 276 -1.06 32.10 13.77
C GLU A 276 -1.51 30.82 13.06
N LEU A 277 -2.82 30.70 12.76
CA LEU A 277 -3.37 29.51 12.10
C LEU A 277 -2.82 29.33 10.68
N ARG A 278 -2.58 30.42 9.95
CA ARG A 278 -1.98 30.39 8.61
C ARG A 278 -0.50 30.03 8.68
N ALA A 279 0.24 30.51 9.68
CA ALA A 279 1.63 30.11 9.91
C ALA A 279 1.73 28.62 10.24
N ASP A 280 0.84 28.09 11.08
CA ASP A 280 0.75 26.65 11.36
C ASP A 280 0.41 25.84 10.09
N MET A 281 -0.48 26.34 9.23
CA MET A 281 -0.80 25.71 7.95
C MET A 281 0.40 25.72 7.00
N ALA A 282 1.16 26.82 6.96
CA ALA A 282 2.39 26.91 6.18
C ALA A 282 3.46 25.94 6.68
N GLN A 283 3.58 25.76 8.00
CA GLN A 283 4.47 24.75 8.57
C GLN A 283 4.07 23.34 8.14
N VAL A 284 2.77 23.04 8.06
CA VAL A 284 2.29 21.75 7.52
C VAL A 284 2.67 21.59 6.06
N GLY A 285 2.46 22.62 5.23
CA GLY A 285 2.85 22.59 3.81
C GLY A 285 4.36 22.36 3.63
N GLN A 286 5.19 23.05 4.41
CA GLN A 286 6.65 22.87 4.42
C GLN A 286 7.08 21.47 4.85
N TYR A 287 6.47 20.93 5.90
CA TYR A 287 6.78 19.59 6.39
C TYR A 287 6.44 18.50 5.36
N VAL A 288 5.31 18.65 4.66
CA VAL A 288 4.88 17.70 3.63
C VAL A 288 5.65 17.89 2.31
N GLY A 289 6.09 19.13 2.02
CA GLY A 289 6.70 19.49 0.74
C GLY A 289 5.69 19.69 -0.39
N LEU A 290 4.41 19.94 -0.07
CA LEU A 290 3.31 20.07 -1.03
C LEU A 290 2.43 21.27 -0.71
N ASP A 291 1.70 21.75 -1.73
CA ASP A 291 0.59 22.66 -1.49
C ASP A 291 -0.59 21.93 -0.80
N ILE A 292 -1.44 22.69 -0.11
CA ILE A 292 -2.57 22.10 0.64
C ILE A 292 -3.63 21.48 -0.29
N PRO A 293 -4.02 22.08 -1.43
CA PRO A 293 -4.92 21.45 -2.39
C PRO A 293 -4.45 20.08 -2.92
N GLU A 294 -3.19 19.97 -3.31
CA GLU A 294 -2.50 18.76 -3.81
C GLU A 294 -2.44 17.70 -2.72
N PHE A 295 -2.05 18.09 -1.50
CA PHE A 295 -2.12 17.19 -0.36
C PHE A 295 -3.54 16.62 -0.15
N ARG A 296 -4.58 17.46 -0.23
CA ARG A 296 -5.98 16.98 -0.13
C ARG A 296 -6.36 16.04 -1.27
N ARG A 297 -5.86 16.26 -2.50
CA ARG A 297 -6.07 15.35 -3.64
C ARG A 297 -5.45 13.97 -3.36
N ILE A 298 -4.23 13.95 -2.86
CA ILE A 298 -3.51 12.71 -2.48
C ILE A 298 -4.29 11.94 -1.42
N VAL A 299 -4.71 12.60 -0.34
CA VAL A 299 -5.51 11.99 0.73
C VAL A 299 -6.79 11.36 0.16
N GLN A 300 -7.48 12.05 -0.75
CA GLN A 300 -8.71 11.52 -1.37
C GLN A 300 -8.44 10.30 -2.26
N GLN A 301 -7.33 10.30 -2.99
CA GLN A 301 -6.92 9.18 -3.82
C GLN A 301 -6.61 7.93 -2.98
N VAL A 302 -5.87 8.09 -1.89
CA VAL A 302 -5.57 7.00 -0.95
C VAL A 302 -6.86 6.47 -0.30
N GLN A 303 -7.73 7.36 0.19
CA GLN A 303 -9.03 6.96 0.77
C GLN A 303 -9.92 6.20 -0.23
N LYS A 304 -9.88 6.59 -1.51
CA LYS A 304 -10.61 5.89 -2.56
C LYS A 304 -10.09 4.46 -2.75
N GLY A 305 -8.77 4.30 -2.92
CA GLY A 305 -8.15 2.98 -3.05
C GLY A 305 -8.41 2.07 -1.84
N GLU A 306 -8.30 2.63 -0.64
CA GLU A 306 -8.57 1.94 0.62
C GLU A 306 -10.02 1.46 0.72
N LYS A 307 -10.97 2.31 0.32
CA LYS A 307 -12.39 1.96 0.29
C LYS A 307 -12.69 0.84 -0.69
N GLU A 308 -12.12 0.90 -1.90
CA GLU A 308 -12.31 -0.11 -2.94
C GLU A 308 -11.73 -1.47 -2.50
N ALA A 309 -10.50 -1.47 -1.97
CA ALA A 309 -9.86 -2.68 -1.45
C ALA A 309 -10.64 -3.28 -0.27
N ARG A 310 -11.05 -2.47 0.71
CA ARG A 310 -11.82 -2.93 1.88
C ARG A 310 -13.17 -3.52 1.50
N GLN A 311 -13.86 -2.88 0.55
CA GLN A 311 -15.15 -3.36 0.06
C GLN A 311 -15.00 -4.72 -0.64
N ALA A 312 -13.98 -4.87 -1.49
CA ALA A 312 -13.68 -6.14 -2.15
C ALA A 312 -13.28 -7.25 -1.16
N LYS A 313 -12.43 -6.93 -0.16
CA LYS A 313 -12.08 -7.86 0.93
C LYS A 313 -13.33 -8.33 1.70
N LYS A 314 -14.25 -7.41 2.01
CA LYS A 314 -15.51 -7.74 2.70
C LYS A 314 -16.37 -8.70 1.88
N GLU A 315 -16.52 -8.44 0.59
CA GLU A 315 -17.24 -9.34 -0.34
C GLU A 315 -16.60 -10.75 -0.37
N MET A 316 -15.27 -10.83 -0.40
CA MET A 316 -14.53 -12.10 -0.35
C MET A 316 -14.82 -12.88 0.95
N VAL A 317 -14.77 -12.20 2.09
CA VAL A 317 -15.00 -12.80 3.41
C VAL A 317 -16.45 -13.27 3.57
N GLU A 318 -17.42 -12.49 3.07
CA GLU A 318 -18.84 -12.86 3.12
C GLU A 318 -19.15 -14.09 2.26
N ALA A 319 -18.50 -14.23 1.10
CA ALA A 319 -18.67 -15.39 0.23
C ALA A 319 -18.02 -16.66 0.81
N ASN A 320 -16.85 -16.52 1.46
CA ASN A 320 -16.12 -17.62 2.10
C ASN A 320 -16.68 -18.04 3.47
N LEU A 321 -17.71 -17.33 3.95
CA LEU A 321 -18.32 -17.55 5.27
C LEU A 321 -18.88 -18.97 5.44
N ARG A 322 -19.34 -19.61 4.34
CA ARG A 322 -19.83 -21.00 4.37
C ARG A 322 -18.71 -22.02 4.59
N LEU A 323 -17.51 -21.79 4.02
CA LEU A 323 -16.33 -22.64 4.22
C LEU A 323 -15.89 -22.64 5.69
N VAL A 324 -15.87 -21.47 6.32
CA VAL A 324 -15.54 -21.33 7.74
C VAL A 324 -16.53 -22.13 8.62
N ILE A 325 -17.82 -22.08 8.28
CA ILE A 325 -18.85 -22.84 9.01
C ILE A 325 -18.72 -24.35 8.79
N SER A 326 -18.36 -24.81 7.58
CA SER A 326 -18.15 -26.25 7.33
C SER A 326 -16.91 -26.78 8.07
N ILE A 327 -15.82 -26.02 8.12
CA ILE A 327 -14.61 -26.39 8.88
C ILE A 327 -14.91 -26.42 10.39
N ALA A 328 -15.62 -25.40 10.90
CA ALA A 328 -16.01 -25.29 12.30
C ALA A 328 -16.94 -26.43 12.77
N LYS A 329 -17.74 -27.01 11.87
CA LYS A 329 -18.60 -28.18 12.17
C LYS A 329 -17.80 -29.47 12.36
N ASN A 330 -16.66 -29.61 11.69
CA ASN A 330 -15.83 -30.82 11.73
C ASN A 330 -14.77 -30.79 12.85
N THR A 331 -14.47 -29.62 13.42
CA THR A 331 -13.45 -29.47 14.49
C THR A 331 -13.91 -28.46 15.57
N PRO A 332 -14.62 -28.90 16.62
CA PRO A 332 -15.24 -28.00 17.61
C PRO A 332 -14.26 -27.11 18.39
N THR A 333 -13.01 -27.56 18.58
CA THR A 333 -11.95 -26.80 19.25
C THR A 333 -11.35 -25.72 18.34
N ALA A 334 -11.25 -25.98 17.03
CA ALA A 334 -10.78 -25.01 16.03
C ALA A 334 -11.83 -23.93 15.74
N ALA A 335 -13.12 -24.25 15.89
CA ALA A 335 -14.25 -23.33 15.71
C ALA A 335 -14.18 -22.07 16.60
N CYS A 336 -13.68 -22.20 17.83
CA CYS A 336 -13.50 -21.05 18.73
C CYS A 336 -12.39 -20.12 18.22
N ASN A 337 -11.27 -20.68 17.75
CA ASN A 337 -10.16 -19.91 17.20
C ASN A 337 -10.50 -19.27 15.85
N SER A 338 -11.24 -19.96 14.98
CA SER A 338 -11.64 -19.44 13.67
C SER A 338 -12.72 -18.35 13.77
N LEU A 339 -13.64 -18.41 14.74
CA LEU A 339 -14.56 -17.30 15.06
C LEU A 339 -13.83 -16.08 15.65
N ILE A 340 -12.75 -16.28 16.41
CA ILE A 340 -11.89 -15.21 16.93
C ILE A 340 -11.07 -14.58 15.80
N LEU A 341 -10.49 -15.38 14.90
CA LEU A 341 -9.82 -14.92 13.67
C LEU A 341 -10.80 -14.15 12.76
N PHE A 342 -12.02 -14.66 12.59
CA PHE A 342 -13.08 -14.00 11.82
C PHE A 342 -13.44 -12.62 12.39
N LYS A 343 -13.56 -12.49 13.72
CA LYS A 343 -13.76 -11.19 14.38
C LYS A 343 -12.56 -10.25 14.23
N LYS A 344 -11.34 -10.76 14.16
CA LYS A 344 -10.14 -9.93 13.91
C LYS A 344 -10.08 -9.45 12.45
N VAL A 345 -10.39 -10.31 11.48
CA VAL A 345 -10.37 -10.01 10.04
C VAL A 345 -11.53 -9.09 9.61
N THR A 346 -12.66 -9.14 10.31
CA THR A 346 -13.83 -8.27 10.01
C THR A 346 -13.83 -6.95 10.79
N SER A 347 -12.94 -6.78 11.78
CA SER A 347 -12.89 -5.60 12.66
C SER A 347 -11.63 -4.74 12.48
N ALA A 348 -10.70 -5.16 11.62
CA ALA A 348 -9.63 -4.34 11.03
C ALA A 348 -10.07 -3.94 9.60
#